data_AF-A0A7S0NIR3-F1
#
_entry.id   AF-A0A7S0NIR3-F1
#
_cell.length_a   1.000
_cell.length_b   1.000
_cell.length_c   1.000
_cell.angle_alpha   90.00
_cell.angle_beta   90.00
_cell.angle_gamma   90.00
#
_symmetry.space_group_name_H-M   'P 1'
#
loop_
_entity.id
_entity.type
_entity.pdbx_description
1 polymer ?
#
loop_
_entity_poly.entity_id
_entity_poly.type
_entity_poly.pdbx_seq_one_letter_code
_entity_poly.pdbx_strand_id
1 'polypeptide(L)'
;GDTVCRQCPNGYTCPDPATAPVLCPAGTTRIGTNYSHCAQCPAGYSCATPNVPPAECADGYYAIGSQAECTACLPGFQCPMKDVALQMRCSSGTFSAAGAANCTACAAGRACPEQDGSGIYDCAPGTFALAGQVQCTPCPPGFQCPDITSPASMALCPKGTYSTGSKAKCDDCAKGSYNPLNGSTTANACVACGKGYYSNLTAAVSKTTCSPCPADTYCPLASNDLPTACPTGLSTFGRLARTSADDCTMPPPPPPPMNPPPLPSSPPPPPLPPALAATMDVPPLTIRVDGTVATFNSTLFKIGVATAVGNGATADEVMIESLRSGSVVVDFYVATPAMFPVALGGGWDVAEVERQIASIDAAIAGGTLSVGATVLSSAVESSCPAGTFVAK
;
A
#
# COMPACT_ATOMS: atom_id res chain seq x y z
N GLY A 1 -96.16 27.57 50.21
CA GLY A 1 -96.93 26.72 49.29
C GLY A 1 -96.73 27.25 47.90
N ASP A 2 -95.71 26.77 47.19
CA ASP A 2 -95.63 26.95 45.75
C ASP A 2 -96.59 25.94 45.11
N THR A 3 -97.56 26.42 44.32
CA THR A 3 -98.54 25.62 43.58
C THR A 3 -98.01 25.10 42.24
N VAL A 4 -96.68 25.19 42.00
CA VAL A 4 -96.05 24.81 40.73
C VAL A 4 -95.16 23.58 40.96
N CYS A 5 -95.57 22.44 40.41
CA CYS A 5 -94.74 21.24 40.35
C CYS A 5 -93.52 21.49 39.45
N ARG A 6 -92.32 21.57 40.04
CA ARG A 6 -91.07 21.61 39.27
C ARG A 6 -90.60 20.19 38.98
N GLN A 7 -90.14 19.94 37.76
CA GLN A 7 -89.53 18.65 37.44
C GLN A 7 -88.18 18.52 38.16
N CYS A 8 -87.89 17.31 38.62
CA CYS A 8 -86.61 17.02 39.26
C CYS A 8 -85.48 17.21 38.21
N PRO A 9 -84.42 17.98 38.51
CA PRO A 9 -83.33 18.20 37.56
C PRO A 9 -82.60 16.91 37.16
N ASN A 10 -82.06 16.86 35.94
CA ASN A 10 -81.16 15.79 35.52
C ASN A 10 -79.97 15.68 36.49
N GLY A 11 -79.57 14.45 36.81
CA GLY A 11 -78.48 14.16 37.74
C GLY A 11 -78.82 14.19 39.24
N TYR A 12 -80.05 14.49 39.65
CA TYR A 12 -80.45 14.54 41.08
C TYR A 12 -81.63 13.64 41.37
N THR A 13 -81.68 12.85 42.44
CA THR A 13 -82.92 12.18 42.89
C THR A 13 -83.79 13.11 43.74
N CYS A 14 -85.11 12.95 43.63
CA CYS A 14 -86.08 13.67 44.46
C CYS A 14 -86.91 12.61 45.22
N PRO A 15 -86.42 12.09 46.35
CA PRO A 15 -87.07 11.00 47.08
C PRO A 15 -88.39 11.42 47.74
N ASP A 16 -88.52 12.69 48.13
CA ASP A 16 -89.73 13.29 48.67
C ASP A 16 -89.97 14.68 48.05
N PRO A 17 -91.19 15.02 47.58
CA PRO A 17 -91.55 16.36 47.09
C PRO A 17 -91.25 17.53 48.04
N ALA A 18 -91.12 17.28 49.34
CA ALA A 18 -90.82 18.26 50.38
C ALA A 18 -89.32 18.43 50.66
N THR A 19 -88.46 17.60 50.08
CA THR A 19 -87.00 17.62 50.31
C THR A 19 -86.22 18.18 49.12
N ALA A 20 -85.05 18.75 49.39
CA ALA A 20 -84.16 19.23 48.34
C ALA A 20 -83.64 18.05 47.47
N PRO A 21 -83.43 18.24 46.15
CA PRO A 21 -82.88 17.20 45.28
C PRO A 21 -81.48 16.75 45.73
N VAL A 22 -81.23 15.44 45.70
CA VAL A 22 -79.96 14.81 46.11
C VAL A 22 -79.16 14.40 44.87
N LEU A 23 -77.93 14.91 44.72
CA LEU A 23 -77.07 14.57 43.58
C LEU A 23 -76.83 13.06 43.50
N CYS A 24 -76.94 12.49 42.31
CA CYS A 24 -76.60 11.10 42.08
C CYS A 24 -75.10 10.84 42.31
N PRO A 25 -74.73 9.72 42.97
CA PRO A 25 -73.32 9.39 43.18
C PRO A 25 -72.61 9.13 41.85
N ALA A 26 -71.29 9.34 41.83
CA ALA A 26 -70.46 9.06 40.66
C ALA A 26 -70.61 7.59 40.21
N GLY A 27 -70.67 7.35 38.90
CA GLY A 27 -70.99 6.02 38.35
C GLY A 27 -72.49 5.73 38.24
N THR A 28 -73.34 6.73 38.49
CA THR A 28 -74.77 6.66 38.20
C THR A 28 -75.21 7.88 37.39
N THR A 29 -76.29 7.73 36.62
CA THR A 29 -76.85 8.81 35.79
C THR A 29 -78.35 8.92 35.99
N ARG A 30 -78.91 10.09 35.69
CA ARG A 30 -80.36 10.33 35.70
C ARG A 30 -80.74 11.36 34.65
N ILE A 31 -81.41 10.91 33.58
CA ILE A 31 -81.77 11.71 32.41
C ILE A 31 -83.19 11.36 31.96
N GLY A 32 -84.03 12.37 31.70
CA GLY A 32 -85.38 12.18 31.16
C GLY A 32 -86.45 11.94 32.24
N THR A 33 -87.73 12.12 31.93
CA THR A 33 -88.76 12.63 32.87
C THR A 33 -89.31 11.72 33.98
N ASN A 34 -88.75 10.52 34.27
CA ASN A 34 -89.34 9.55 35.23
C ASN A 34 -88.32 9.02 36.26
N TYR A 35 -88.56 9.25 37.56
CA TYR A 35 -87.47 9.83 38.36
C TYR A 35 -87.42 9.42 39.85
N SER A 36 -87.60 8.15 40.20
CA SER A 36 -87.53 7.73 41.62
C SER A 36 -86.12 7.43 42.13
N HIS A 37 -85.18 7.00 41.28
CA HIS A 37 -83.83 6.58 41.70
C HIS A 37 -82.75 6.90 40.64
N CYS A 38 -81.46 6.85 41.02
CA CYS A 38 -80.34 6.92 40.07
C CYS A 38 -80.19 5.59 39.33
N ALA A 39 -79.95 5.64 38.02
CA ALA A 39 -79.66 4.46 37.23
C ALA A 39 -78.16 4.16 37.26
N GLN A 40 -77.80 2.88 37.40
CA GLN A 40 -76.40 2.45 37.30
C GLN A 40 -75.87 2.73 35.90
N CYS A 41 -74.60 3.17 35.82
CA CYS A 41 -73.95 3.31 34.53
C CYS A 41 -73.87 1.93 33.85
N PRO A 42 -74.31 1.78 32.59
CA PRO A 42 -74.18 0.52 31.86
C PRO A 42 -72.71 0.12 31.68
N ALA A 43 -72.44 -1.19 31.56
CA ALA A 43 -71.11 -1.66 31.18
C ALA A 43 -70.74 -1.14 29.77
N GLY A 44 -69.48 -0.80 29.55
CA GLY A 44 -69.00 -0.15 28.33
C GLY A 44 -69.12 1.38 28.32
N TYR A 45 -69.72 1.97 29.36
CA TYR A 45 -69.93 3.41 29.48
C TYR A 45 -69.39 3.98 30.79
N SER A 46 -69.04 5.26 30.78
CA SER A 46 -68.65 6.06 31.94
C SER A 46 -69.67 7.14 32.24
N CYS A 47 -69.90 7.38 33.54
CA CYS A 47 -70.85 8.36 34.04
C CYS A 47 -70.14 9.32 35.02
N ALA A 48 -69.27 10.17 34.48
CA ALA A 48 -68.48 11.14 35.25
C ALA A 48 -69.36 12.25 35.83
N THR A 49 -70.33 12.72 35.04
CA THR A 49 -71.31 13.74 35.41
C THR A 49 -72.73 13.15 35.34
N PRO A 50 -73.47 13.09 36.47
CA PRO A 50 -74.76 12.39 36.52
C PRO A 50 -75.88 12.99 35.65
N ASN A 51 -75.69 14.20 35.15
CA ASN A 51 -76.64 14.93 34.29
C ASN A 51 -76.31 14.85 32.80
N VAL A 52 -75.24 14.15 32.40
CA VAL A 52 -74.81 13.96 31.02
C VAL A 52 -75.07 12.51 30.60
N PRO A 53 -75.48 12.24 29.34
CA PRO A 53 -75.61 10.89 28.80
C PRO A 53 -74.33 10.06 29.04
N PRO A 54 -74.45 8.76 29.39
CA PRO A 54 -73.29 7.88 29.52
C PRO A 54 -72.40 7.96 28.27
N ALA A 55 -71.10 8.17 28.49
CA ALA A 55 -70.12 8.25 27.42
C ALA A 55 -69.49 6.87 27.20
N GLU A 56 -69.51 6.37 25.96
CA GLU A 56 -68.89 5.09 25.62
C GLU A 56 -67.38 5.16 25.87
N CYS A 57 -66.81 4.08 26.40
CA CYS A 57 -65.37 3.97 26.56
C CYS A 57 -64.66 4.02 25.20
N ALA A 58 -63.53 4.73 25.15
CA ALA A 58 -62.65 4.70 23.99
C ALA A 58 -61.99 3.31 23.85
N ASP A 59 -61.49 3.00 22.66
CA ASP A 59 -60.74 1.76 22.46
C ASP A 59 -59.49 1.75 23.35
N GLY A 60 -59.20 0.61 23.98
CA GLY A 60 -58.17 0.52 25.03
C GLY A 60 -58.66 0.85 26.44
N TYR A 61 -59.97 1.04 26.61
CA TYR A 61 -60.62 1.26 27.90
C TYR A 61 -61.86 0.38 28.05
N TYR A 62 -62.18 0.01 29.28
CA TYR A 62 -63.37 -0.77 29.61
C TYR A 62 -64.08 -0.25 30.85
N ALA A 63 -65.35 -0.60 31.00
CA ALA A 63 -66.12 -0.38 32.22
C ALA A 63 -67.07 -1.55 32.49
N ILE A 64 -67.03 -2.09 33.71
CA ILE A 64 -67.87 -3.23 34.14
C ILE A 64 -69.26 -2.81 34.69
N GLY A 65 -69.61 -1.53 34.51
CA GLY A 65 -70.84 -0.93 35.02
C GLY A 65 -70.65 -0.20 36.36
N SER A 66 -71.56 0.73 36.64
CA SER A 66 -71.51 1.64 37.81
C SER A 66 -70.19 2.43 37.96
N GLN A 67 -69.49 2.71 36.86
CA GLN A 67 -68.22 3.43 36.87
C GLN A 67 -68.36 4.90 36.45
N ALA A 68 -67.68 5.78 37.18
CA ALA A 68 -67.63 7.20 36.86
C ALA A 68 -66.72 7.48 35.66
N GLU A 69 -65.64 6.70 35.52
CA GLU A 69 -64.65 6.82 34.48
C GLU A 69 -64.34 5.44 33.90
N CYS A 70 -63.97 5.39 32.62
CA CYS A 70 -63.51 4.15 32.01
C CYS A 70 -62.12 3.79 32.54
N THR A 71 -61.89 2.49 32.75
CA THR A 71 -60.61 1.96 33.20
C THR A 71 -59.72 1.68 31.99
N ALA A 72 -58.51 2.25 31.97
CA ALA A 72 -57.52 1.97 30.94
C ALA A 72 -57.02 0.52 31.01
N CYS A 73 -56.74 -0.10 29.86
CA CYS A 73 -55.95 -1.34 29.86
C CYS A 73 -54.57 -1.06 30.46
N LEU A 74 -54.03 -2.04 31.19
CA LEU A 74 -52.68 -1.95 31.72
C LEU A 74 -51.65 -1.97 30.57
N PRO A 75 -50.47 -1.34 30.76
CA PRO A 75 -49.36 -1.49 29.83
C PRO A 75 -49.07 -2.97 29.52
N GLY A 76 -48.87 -3.28 28.24
CA GLY A 76 -48.65 -4.62 27.73
C GLY A 76 -49.89 -5.50 27.58
N PHE A 77 -51.07 -4.90 27.74
CA PHE A 77 -52.35 -5.52 27.47
C PHE A 77 -53.18 -4.71 26.47
N GLN A 78 -54.08 -5.39 25.78
CA GLN A 78 -55.16 -4.80 24.99
C GLN A 78 -56.52 -5.30 25.50
N CYS A 79 -57.54 -4.45 25.42
CA CYS A 79 -58.90 -4.81 25.81
C CYS A 79 -59.75 -4.94 24.54
N PRO A 80 -60.12 -6.17 24.14
CA PRO A 80 -60.93 -6.39 22.93
C PRO A 80 -62.40 -6.00 23.10
N MET A 81 -62.84 -5.81 24.34
CA MET A 81 -64.22 -5.53 24.73
C MET A 81 -64.25 -4.36 25.70
N LYS A 82 -65.30 -3.54 25.63
CA LYS A 82 -65.46 -2.34 26.46
C LYS A 82 -66.30 -2.60 27.70
N ASP A 83 -67.11 -3.65 27.70
CA ASP A 83 -68.11 -3.98 28.72
C ASP A 83 -67.64 -5.02 29.76
N VAL A 84 -66.42 -5.53 29.61
CA VAL A 84 -65.84 -6.53 30.52
C VAL A 84 -64.39 -6.19 30.84
N ALA A 85 -63.96 -6.55 32.06
CA ALA A 85 -62.57 -6.41 32.51
C ALA A 85 -61.65 -7.50 31.94
N LEU A 86 -61.69 -7.72 30.62
CA LEU A 86 -60.85 -8.69 29.93
C LEU A 86 -59.64 -7.98 29.32
N GLN A 87 -58.45 -8.32 29.82
CA GLN A 87 -57.18 -7.81 29.32
C GLN A 87 -56.37 -8.94 28.70
N MET A 88 -56.06 -8.84 27.41
CA MET A 88 -55.24 -9.81 26.71
C MET A 88 -53.81 -9.28 26.59
N ARG A 89 -52.84 -10.08 27.03
CA ARG A 89 -51.42 -9.71 26.96
C ARG A 89 -50.99 -9.60 25.50
N CYS A 90 -50.16 -8.61 25.19
CA CYS A 90 -49.53 -8.49 23.89
C CYS A 90 -48.66 -9.71 23.58
N SER A 91 -48.58 -10.07 22.29
CA SER A 91 -47.70 -11.15 21.85
C SER A 91 -46.23 -10.72 21.93
N SER A 92 -45.31 -11.69 22.05
CA SER A 92 -43.88 -11.41 22.06
C SER A 92 -43.47 -10.59 20.83
N GLY A 93 -42.67 -9.53 21.06
CA GLY A 93 -42.28 -8.59 20.01
C GLY A 93 -43.26 -7.44 19.79
N THR A 94 -44.38 -7.42 20.49
CA THR A 94 -45.33 -6.31 20.49
C THR A 94 -45.47 -5.72 21.88
N PHE A 95 -45.82 -4.43 21.97
CA PHE A 95 -46.00 -3.74 23.22
C PHE A 95 -47.20 -2.79 23.18
N SER A 96 -47.72 -2.41 24.35
CA SER A 96 -48.79 -1.42 24.45
C SER A 96 -48.57 -0.51 25.66
N ALA A 97 -48.83 0.79 25.49
CA ALA A 97 -48.89 1.72 26.61
C ALA A 97 -50.22 1.56 27.36
N ALA A 98 -50.33 2.13 28.57
CA ALA A 98 -51.60 2.20 29.28
C ALA A 98 -52.67 2.86 28.41
N GLY A 99 -53.85 2.22 28.31
CA GLY A 99 -54.97 2.74 27.52
C GLY A 99 -54.80 2.62 26.01
N ALA A 100 -53.81 1.88 25.50
CA ALA A 100 -53.67 1.61 24.09
C ALA A 100 -54.72 0.59 23.61
N ALA A 101 -55.35 0.89 22.48
CA ALA A 101 -56.37 0.03 21.87
C ALA A 101 -55.82 -1.32 21.38
N ASN A 102 -54.60 -1.30 20.83
CA ASN A 102 -53.96 -2.44 20.19
C ASN A 102 -52.49 -2.54 20.61
N CYS A 103 -51.98 -3.77 20.60
CA CYS A 103 -50.54 -4.01 20.70
C CYS A 103 -49.83 -3.53 19.43
N THR A 104 -48.74 -2.79 19.61
CA THR A 104 -47.93 -2.24 18.53
C THR A 104 -46.67 -3.09 18.37
N ALA A 105 -46.36 -3.51 17.14
CA ALA A 105 -45.12 -4.23 16.88
C ALA A 105 -43.89 -3.37 17.16
N CYS A 106 -42.85 -3.99 17.72
CA CYS A 106 -41.56 -3.33 17.85
C CYS A 106 -41.07 -2.89 16.47
N ALA A 107 -40.60 -1.65 16.33
CA ALA A 107 -40.09 -1.16 15.07
C ALA A 107 -38.79 -1.90 14.69
N ALA A 108 -38.52 -2.03 13.38
CA ALA A 108 -37.23 -2.53 12.92
C ALA A 108 -36.08 -1.65 13.43
N GLY A 109 -34.94 -2.25 13.76
CA GLY A 109 -33.81 -1.59 14.43
C GLY A 109 -33.98 -1.42 15.94
N ARG A 110 -35.12 -1.85 16.52
CA ARG A 110 -35.36 -1.87 17.96
C ARG A 110 -35.72 -3.27 18.43
N ALA A 111 -35.37 -3.52 19.69
CA ALA A 111 -35.78 -4.71 20.41
C ALA A 111 -36.70 -4.33 21.57
N CYS A 112 -37.80 -5.07 21.73
CA CYS A 112 -38.80 -4.85 22.76
C CYS A 112 -38.92 -6.12 23.61
N PRO A 113 -38.09 -6.28 24.66
CA PRO A 113 -38.07 -7.50 25.48
C PRO A 113 -39.34 -7.65 26.31
N GLU A 114 -39.90 -6.54 26.80
CA GLU A 114 -41.09 -6.51 27.64
C GLU A 114 -42.31 -5.98 26.87
N GLN A 115 -43.49 -6.54 27.16
CA GLN A 115 -44.73 -6.17 26.47
C GLN A 115 -45.31 -4.83 26.93
N ASP A 116 -44.92 -4.32 28.09
CA ASP A 116 -45.33 -2.98 28.55
C ASP A 116 -44.55 -1.84 27.87
N GLY A 117 -43.60 -2.18 27.00
CA GLY A 117 -42.71 -1.24 26.34
C GLY A 117 -41.59 -0.75 27.23
N SER A 118 -41.46 -1.27 28.45
CA SER A 118 -40.28 -1.07 29.27
C SER A 118 -39.08 -1.79 28.64
N GLY A 119 -37.89 -1.22 28.80
CA GLY A 119 -36.68 -1.83 28.27
C GLY A 119 -36.58 -1.90 26.75
N ILE A 120 -37.38 -1.14 25.98
CA ILE A 120 -37.13 -0.97 24.54
C ILE A 120 -35.77 -0.31 24.33
N TYR A 121 -34.95 -0.90 23.46
CA TYR A 121 -33.63 -0.36 23.13
C TYR A 121 -33.33 -0.43 21.63
N ASP A 122 -32.52 0.50 21.16
CA ASP A 122 -32.01 0.54 19.79
C ASP A 122 -30.89 -0.50 19.62
N CYS A 123 -30.89 -1.18 18.47
CA CYS A 123 -29.82 -2.11 18.13
C CYS A 123 -28.51 -1.36 17.88
N ALA A 124 -27.43 -1.83 18.50
CA ALA A 124 -26.10 -1.28 18.30
C ALA A 124 -25.57 -1.65 16.89
N PRO A 125 -24.67 -0.82 16.30
CA PRO A 125 -24.02 -1.15 15.04
C PRO A 125 -23.39 -2.55 15.05
N GLY A 126 -23.68 -3.36 14.04
CA GLY A 126 -23.28 -4.78 13.98
C GLY A 126 -24.29 -5.74 14.58
N THR A 127 -25.44 -5.24 15.01
CA THR A 127 -26.64 -6.03 15.32
C THR A 127 -27.83 -5.47 14.52
N PHE A 128 -28.86 -6.26 14.32
CA PHE A 128 -30.07 -5.83 13.62
C PHE A 128 -31.33 -6.43 14.26
N ALA A 129 -32.48 -5.79 14.08
CA ALA A 129 -33.76 -6.32 14.49
C ALA A 129 -34.80 -6.05 13.40
N LEU A 130 -35.58 -7.08 13.06
CA LEU A 130 -36.78 -6.93 12.26
C LEU A 130 -37.93 -6.41 13.11
N ALA A 131 -38.98 -5.92 12.46
CA ALA A 131 -40.20 -5.56 13.15
C ALA A 131 -40.72 -6.75 13.97
N GLY A 132 -41.05 -6.51 15.24
CA GLY A 132 -41.53 -7.55 16.14
C GLY A 132 -40.44 -8.40 16.83
N GLN A 133 -39.18 -7.96 16.88
CA GLN A 133 -38.16 -8.68 17.65
C GLN A 133 -38.06 -8.24 19.11
N VAL A 134 -37.80 -9.21 19.98
CA VAL A 134 -37.61 -9.01 21.43
C VAL A 134 -36.17 -8.74 21.82
N GLN A 135 -35.23 -9.06 20.93
CA GLN A 135 -33.78 -8.87 21.10
C GLN A 135 -33.13 -8.57 19.76
N CYS A 136 -32.04 -7.81 19.77
CA CYS A 136 -31.25 -7.57 18.58
C CYS A 136 -30.48 -8.83 18.18
N THR A 137 -30.56 -9.19 16.90
CA THR A 137 -29.82 -10.31 16.32
C THR A 137 -28.40 -9.86 15.99
N PRO A 138 -27.35 -10.54 16.49
CA PRO A 138 -25.98 -10.20 16.16
C PRO A 138 -25.67 -10.52 14.69
N CYS A 139 -24.86 -9.68 14.05
CA CYS A 139 -24.36 -9.98 12.71
C CYS A 139 -23.50 -11.26 12.75
N PRO A 140 -23.73 -12.24 11.87
CA PRO A 140 -22.97 -13.49 11.91
C PRO A 140 -21.49 -13.26 11.54
N PRO A 141 -20.57 -14.11 12.05
CA PRO A 141 -19.17 -14.09 11.62
C PRO A 141 -19.02 -14.23 10.10
N GLY A 142 -18.05 -13.54 9.52
CA GLY A 142 -17.83 -13.49 8.07
C GLY A 142 -18.74 -12.53 7.31
N PHE A 143 -19.66 -11.84 8.00
CA PHE A 143 -20.52 -10.82 7.41
C PHE A 143 -20.34 -9.46 8.07
N GLN A 144 -20.75 -8.43 7.33
CA GLN A 144 -20.99 -7.08 7.83
C GLN A 144 -22.46 -6.72 7.68
N CYS A 145 -23.00 -6.05 8.70
CA CYS A 145 -24.39 -5.63 8.76
C CYS A 145 -24.46 -4.10 8.97
N PRO A 146 -24.38 -3.29 7.89
CA PRO A 146 -24.34 -1.84 8.00
C PRO A 146 -25.71 -1.24 8.38
N ASP A 147 -26.81 -1.94 8.10
CA ASP A 147 -28.16 -1.52 8.47
C ASP A 147 -28.67 -2.32 9.67
N ILE A 148 -29.13 -1.61 10.71
CA ILE A 148 -29.70 -2.20 11.91
C ILE A 148 -31.17 -2.63 11.73
N THR A 149 -31.84 -2.17 10.67
CA THR A 149 -33.27 -2.39 10.44
C THR A 149 -33.57 -3.57 9.52
N SER A 150 -32.58 -4.06 8.76
CA SER A 150 -32.82 -5.09 7.75
C SER A 150 -31.63 -6.04 7.56
N PRO A 151 -31.86 -7.36 7.63
CA PRO A 151 -30.87 -8.36 7.28
C PRO A 151 -30.56 -8.38 5.78
N ALA A 152 -31.39 -7.76 4.92
CA ALA A 152 -31.12 -7.69 3.49
C ALA A 152 -29.88 -6.85 3.14
N SER A 153 -29.47 -5.97 4.05
CA SER A 153 -28.22 -5.20 3.94
C SER A 153 -26.95 -6.01 4.25
N MET A 154 -27.12 -7.23 4.79
CA MET A 154 -26.03 -8.09 5.21
C MET A 154 -25.20 -8.50 4.00
N ALA A 155 -23.89 -8.27 4.07
CA ALA A 155 -22.96 -8.61 3.01
C ALA A 155 -21.82 -9.48 3.55
N LEU A 156 -21.34 -10.42 2.73
CA LEU A 156 -20.11 -11.15 3.04
C LEU A 156 -18.95 -10.15 3.18
N CYS A 157 -18.05 -10.41 4.12
CA CYS A 157 -16.78 -9.71 4.17
C CYS A 157 -16.03 -9.91 2.86
N PRO A 158 -15.67 -8.85 2.12
CA PRO A 158 -14.88 -8.99 0.91
C PRO A 158 -13.46 -9.45 1.25
N LYS A 159 -12.73 -9.92 0.23
CA LYS A 159 -11.28 -10.18 0.31
C LYS A 159 -10.55 -9.01 0.96
N GLY A 160 -9.48 -9.32 1.68
CA GLY A 160 -8.74 -8.36 2.49
C GLY A 160 -9.38 -8.03 3.83
N THR A 161 -10.57 -8.54 4.15
CA THR A 161 -11.27 -8.24 5.40
C THR A 161 -11.78 -9.52 6.09
N TYR A 162 -12.18 -9.41 7.34
CA TYR A 162 -12.80 -10.50 8.12
C TYR A 162 -13.78 -9.94 9.15
N SER A 163 -14.60 -10.81 9.75
CA SER A 163 -15.49 -10.44 10.84
C SER A 163 -15.66 -11.62 11.79
N THR A 164 -15.39 -11.41 13.07
CA THR A 164 -15.67 -12.40 14.13
C THR A 164 -17.14 -12.40 14.57
N GLY A 165 -17.99 -11.62 13.91
CA GLY A 165 -19.40 -11.43 14.23
C GLY A 165 -19.66 -10.12 14.99
N SER A 166 -20.93 -9.72 15.04
CA SER A 166 -21.42 -8.47 15.63
C SER A 166 -20.75 -7.20 15.07
N LYS A 167 -20.52 -7.15 13.75
CA LYS A 167 -19.80 -6.04 13.08
C LYS A 167 -20.68 -5.33 12.05
N ALA A 168 -20.72 -4.00 12.12
CA ALA A 168 -21.38 -3.17 11.10
C ALA A 168 -20.57 -3.12 9.79
N LYS A 169 -19.24 -3.20 9.92
CA LYS A 169 -18.26 -3.23 8.84
C LYS A 169 -17.21 -4.28 9.19
N CYS A 170 -16.76 -5.04 8.20
CA CYS A 170 -15.67 -6.01 8.41
C CYS A 170 -14.38 -5.31 8.84
N ASP A 171 -13.58 -6.01 9.64
CA ASP A 171 -12.26 -5.58 10.06
C ASP A 171 -11.28 -5.81 8.90
N ASP A 172 -10.50 -4.77 8.58
CA ASP A 172 -9.50 -4.82 7.52
C ASP A 172 -8.28 -5.64 7.99
N CYS A 173 -7.72 -6.47 7.10
CA CYS A 173 -6.41 -7.05 7.35
C CYS A 173 -5.38 -5.93 7.48
N ALA A 174 -4.62 -5.96 8.57
CA ALA A 174 -3.55 -5.00 8.82
C ALA A 174 -2.49 -5.07 7.70
N LYS A 175 -1.74 -3.98 7.57
CA LYS A 175 -0.57 -3.91 6.70
C LYS A 175 0.39 -5.09 6.97
N GLY A 176 1.12 -5.48 5.95
CA GLY A 176 1.97 -6.67 5.96
C GLY A 176 1.20 -7.98 5.85
N SER A 177 -0.14 -7.97 5.76
CA SER A 177 -0.93 -9.20 5.62
C SER A 177 -2.00 -9.04 4.54
N TYR A 178 -2.44 -10.15 3.96
CA TYR A 178 -3.49 -10.17 2.93
C TYR A 178 -4.50 -11.28 3.20
N ASN A 179 -5.72 -11.14 2.71
CA ASN A 179 -6.73 -12.19 2.77
C ASN A 179 -7.35 -12.44 1.39
N PRO A 180 -7.15 -13.62 0.80
CA PRO A 180 -7.69 -13.94 -0.52
C PRO A 180 -9.15 -14.45 -0.50
N LEU A 181 -9.74 -14.64 0.66
CA LEU A 181 -11.05 -15.27 0.84
C LEU A 181 -12.13 -14.26 1.20
N ASN A 182 -13.31 -14.41 0.58
CA ASN A 182 -14.52 -13.75 1.06
C ASN A 182 -15.08 -14.48 2.28
N GLY A 183 -15.78 -13.77 3.15
CA GLY A 183 -16.53 -14.36 4.26
C GLY A 183 -15.66 -14.85 5.40
N SER A 184 -14.43 -14.32 5.52
CA SER A 184 -13.49 -14.76 6.53
C SER A 184 -13.99 -14.43 7.94
N THR A 185 -13.95 -15.41 8.84
CA THR A 185 -14.55 -15.32 10.17
C THR A 185 -13.56 -14.97 11.28
N THR A 186 -12.25 -14.89 10.97
CA THR A 186 -11.20 -14.68 11.97
C THR A 186 -10.04 -13.86 11.40
N ALA A 187 -9.28 -13.21 12.30
CA ALA A 187 -8.06 -12.49 11.94
C ALA A 187 -6.97 -13.41 11.36
N ASN A 188 -6.97 -14.70 11.70
CA ASN A 188 -6.00 -15.67 11.17
C ASN A 188 -6.16 -15.94 9.66
N ALA A 189 -7.29 -15.53 9.07
CA ALA A 189 -7.46 -15.53 7.63
C ALA A 189 -6.60 -14.46 6.93
N CYS A 190 -6.11 -13.44 7.66
CA CYS A 190 -5.10 -12.52 7.18
C CYS A 190 -3.73 -13.22 7.16
N VAL A 191 -3.34 -13.68 5.98
CA VAL A 191 -2.07 -14.34 5.73
C VAL A 191 -0.95 -13.30 5.74
N ALA A 192 0.02 -13.50 6.61
CA ALA A 192 1.21 -12.66 6.70
C ALA A 192 2.04 -12.71 5.40
N CYS A 193 2.53 -11.56 4.96
CA CYS A 193 3.69 -11.50 4.08
C CYS A 193 4.88 -12.11 4.83
N GLY A 194 5.53 -13.09 4.21
CA GLY A 194 6.68 -13.76 4.81
C GLY A 194 7.87 -12.82 4.99
N LYS A 195 8.87 -13.26 5.78
CA LYS A 195 10.14 -12.54 5.93
C LYS A 195 10.74 -12.21 4.56
N GLY A 196 11.37 -11.03 4.46
CA GLY A 196 11.88 -10.51 3.18
C GLY A 196 10.82 -9.84 2.32
N TYR A 197 9.55 -9.84 2.74
CA TYR A 197 8.48 -9.15 2.06
C TYR A 197 7.75 -8.19 3.02
N TYR A 198 7.14 -7.17 2.45
CA TYR A 198 6.34 -6.19 3.15
C TYR A 198 5.09 -5.84 2.32
N SER A 199 4.09 -5.27 2.97
CA SER A 199 2.97 -4.64 2.27
C SER A 199 2.47 -3.43 3.06
N ASN A 200 2.45 -2.26 2.44
CA ASN A 200 1.94 -1.04 3.07
C ASN A 200 0.42 -0.88 2.91
N LEU A 201 -0.25 -1.83 2.26
CA LEU A 201 -1.68 -1.79 1.98
C LEU A 201 -2.48 -2.40 3.13
N THR A 202 -3.47 -1.66 3.62
CA THR A 202 -4.54 -2.21 4.47
C THR A 202 -5.56 -2.93 3.58
N ALA A 203 -6.20 -3.96 4.13
CA ALA A 203 -7.16 -4.80 3.42
C ALA A 203 -6.60 -5.42 2.12
N ALA A 204 -5.33 -5.83 2.12
CA ALA A 204 -4.73 -6.42 0.95
C ALA A 204 -5.40 -7.76 0.58
N VAL A 205 -5.65 -7.97 -0.71
CA VAL A 205 -6.51 -9.07 -1.19
C VAL A 205 -5.75 -10.30 -1.70
N SER A 206 -4.44 -10.20 -1.88
CA SER A 206 -3.65 -11.27 -2.50
C SER A 206 -2.18 -11.20 -2.13
N LYS A 207 -1.49 -12.33 -2.25
CA LYS A 207 -0.04 -12.45 -2.03
C LYS A 207 0.79 -11.53 -2.91
N THR A 208 0.28 -11.15 -4.08
CA THR A 208 0.99 -10.25 -5.02
C THR A 208 1.18 -8.84 -4.47
N THR A 209 0.45 -8.47 -3.41
CA THR A 209 0.64 -7.21 -2.67
C THR A 209 1.81 -7.25 -1.70
N CYS A 210 2.36 -8.45 -1.42
CA CYS A 210 3.60 -8.61 -0.67
C CYS A 210 4.77 -8.33 -1.60
N SER A 211 5.30 -7.12 -1.50
CA SER A 211 6.46 -6.69 -2.27
C SER A 211 7.74 -7.16 -1.60
N PRO A 212 8.75 -7.61 -2.37
CA PRO A 212 10.06 -7.91 -1.80
C PRO A 212 10.65 -6.63 -1.23
N CYS A 213 11.36 -6.74 -0.11
CA CYS A 213 11.98 -5.57 0.49
C CYS A 213 13.07 -5.04 -0.45
N PRO A 214 13.03 -3.73 -0.78
CA PRO A 214 13.89 -3.14 -1.79
C PRO A 214 15.37 -3.19 -1.37
N ALA A 215 16.25 -2.84 -2.30
CA ALA A 215 17.67 -2.70 -1.99
C ALA A 215 17.89 -1.75 -0.80
N ASP A 216 18.95 -2.01 -0.04
CA ASP A 216 19.34 -1.24 1.15
C ASP A 216 18.34 -1.31 2.31
N THR A 217 17.43 -2.30 2.27
CA THR A 217 16.46 -2.57 3.33
C THR A 217 16.33 -4.06 3.62
N TYR A 218 15.78 -4.39 4.78
CA TYR A 218 15.48 -5.76 5.20
C TYR A 218 14.15 -5.82 5.97
N CYS A 219 13.58 -7.02 6.04
CA CYS A 219 12.24 -7.28 6.59
C CYS A 219 12.28 -8.52 7.48
N PRO A 220 12.55 -8.33 8.78
CA PRO A 220 12.94 -9.42 9.68
C PRO A 220 11.78 -10.26 10.20
N LEU A 221 10.59 -9.69 10.24
CA LEU A 221 9.41 -10.35 10.78
C LEU A 221 8.51 -10.89 9.67
N ALA A 222 7.53 -11.71 10.04
CA ALA A 222 6.35 -11.86 9.20
C ALA A 222 5.46 -10.63 9.42
N SER A 223 4.70 -10.23 8.40
CA SER A 223 3.81 -9.06 8.45
C SER A 223 4.48 -7.70 8.60
N ASN A 224 5.62 -7.46 7.94
CA ASN A 224 6.17 -6.10 7.87
C ASN A 224 5.24 -5.19 7.07
N ASP A 225 4.89 -4.04 7.62
CA ASP A 225 4.13 -2.99 6.94
C ASP A 225 5.03 -2.11 6.06
N LEU A 226 6.30 -1.96 6.46
CA LEU A 226 7.32 -1.19 5.76
C LEU A 226 8.69 -1.90 5.85
N PRO A 227 9.59 -1.65 4.88
CA PRO A 227 10.97 -2.14 4.96
C PRO A 227 11.78 -1.39 6.03
N THR A 228 12.67 -2.11 6.71
CA THR A 228 13.63 -1.50 7.65
C THR A 228 14.92 -1.16 6.90
N ALA A 229 15.38 0.09 6.98
CA ALA A 229 16.62 0.50 6.34
C ALA A 229 17.84 -0.20 6.94
N CYS A 230 18.85 -0.50 6.12
CA CYS A 230 20.15 -0.94 6.61
C CYS A 230 20.78 0.12 7.54
N PRO A 231 21.53 -0.29 8.57
CA PRO A 231 22.29 0.66 9.39
C PRO A 231 23.25 1.49 8.53
N THR A 232 23.57 2.70 9.00
CA THR A 232 24.43 3.64 8.28
C THR A 232 25.78 2.99 7.90
N GLY A 233 26.14 3.07 6.61
CA GLY A 233 27.38 2.49 6.07
C GLY A 233 27.28 1.03 5.60
N LEU A 234 26.11 0.38 5.74
CA LEU A 234 25.84 -0.96 5.24
C LEU A 234 24.82 -0.93 4.09
N SER A 235 24.93 -1.87 3.15
CA SER A 235 24.07 -1.97 1.96
C SER A 235 23.72 -3.43 1.68
N THR A 236 22.64 -3.66 0.94
CA THR A 236 22.33 -5.00 0.41
C THR A 236 22.93 -5.26 -0.97
N PHE A 237 23.67 -4.29 -1.54
CA PHE A 237 24.29 -4.36 -2.87
C PHE A 237 23.30 -4.76 -3.98
N GLY A 238 22.12 -4.15 -3.97
CA GLY A 238 21.05 -4.42 -4.94
C GLY A 238 20.28 -5.72 -4.68
N ARG A 239 20.63 -6.50 -3.66
CA ARG A 239 19.88 -7.71 -3.31
C ARG A 239 18.54 -7.33 -2.69
N LEU A 240 17.48 -7.92 -3.22
CA LEU A 240 16.10 -7.75 -2.75
C LEU A 240 15.73 -8.83 -1.72
N ALA A 241 14.60 -8.63 -1.05
CA ALA A 241 13.97 -9.59 -0.16
C ALA A 241 14.83 -10.07 1.03
N ARG A 242 15.62 -9.15 1.60
CA ARG A 242 16.50 -9.46 2.74
C ARG A 242 15.72 -9.59 4.05
N THR A 243 16.17 -10.46 4.92
CA THR A 243 15.42 -10.95 6.09
C THR A 243 16.09 -10.65 7.42
N SER A 244 17.31 -10.12 7.44
CA SER A 244 18.02 -9.77 8.68
C SER A 244 18.84 -8.50 8.50
N ALA A 245 19.24 -7.86 9.60
CA ALA A 245 20.24 -6.81 9.55
C ALA A 245 21.62 -7.37 9.14
N ASP A 246 21.89 -8.65 9.39
CA ASP A 246 23.14 -9.33 8.98
C ASP A 246 23.29 -9.40 7.46
N ASP A 247 22.17 -9.25 6.75
CA ASP A 247 22.14 -9.19 5.30
C ASP A 247 22.64 -7.86 4.73
N CYS A 248 22.79 -6.84 5.59
CA CYS A 248 23.40 -5.55 5.29
C CYS A 248 24.89 -5.63 5.59
N THR A 249 25.72 -5.64 4.54
CA THR A 249 27.17 -5.76 4.71
C THR A 249 27.88 -4.48 4.31
N MET A 250 29.12 -4.32 4.77
CA MET A 250 30.00 -3.30 4.21
C MET A 250 30.32 -3.62 2.75
N PRO A 251 30.74 -2.62 1.95
CA PRO A 251 31.28 -2.87 0.62
C PRO A 251 32.32 -3.99 0.69
N PRO A 252 32.28 -4.98 -0.22
CA PRO A 252 33.36 -5.94 -0.27
C PRO A 252 34.67 -5.14 -0.40
N PRO A 253 35.69 -5.46 0.41
CA PRO A 253 36.97 -4.80 0.28
C PRO A 253 37.42 -4.92 -1.18
N PRO A 254 38.04 -3.87 -1.76
CA PRO A 254 38.60 -3.97 -3.10
C PRO A 254 39.45 -5.25 -3.16
N PRO A 255 39.38 -6.01 -4.27
CA PRO A 255 40.11 -7.27 -4.38
C PRO A 255 41.55 -7.02 -3.94
N PRO A 256 42.10 -7.83 -3.01
CA PRO A 256 43.47 -7.63 -2.57
C PRO A 256 44.36 -7.60 -3.81
N PRO A 257 45.36 -6.71 -3.88
CA PRO A 257 46.38 -6.83 -4.91
C PRO A 257 46.84 -8.29 -4.90
N MET A 258 46.85 -8.96 -6.06
CA MET A 258 47.16 -10.38 -6.13
C MET A 258 48.41 -10.67 -5.31
N ASN A 259 48.27 -11.42 -4.22
CA ASN A 259 49.40 -11.70 -3.33
C ASN A 259 50.47 -12.46 -4.12
N PRO A 260 51.76 -12.12 -3.93
CA PRO A 260 52.85 -12.87 -4.55
C PRO A 260 52.76 -14.34 -4.15
N PRO A 261 52.96 -15.31 -5.07
CA PRO A 261 52.96 -16.73 -4.74
C PRO A 261 54.02 -17.06 -3.67
N PRO A 262 53.78 -18.07 -2.80
CA PRO A 262 54.53 -18.29 -1.57
C PRO A 262 55.97 -18.74 -1.86
N LEU A 263 56.93 -18.20 -1.12
CA LEU A 263 58.34 -18.63 -1.15
C LEU A 263 58.49 -20.05 -0.59
N PRO A 264 59.11 -20.99 -1.35
CA PRO A 264 59.82 -22.13 -0.80
C PRO A 264 61.33 -21.88 -0.91
N SER A 265 61.98 -21.83 0.26
CA SER A 265 63.39 -22.13 0.57
C SER A 265 64.41 -22.13 -0.59
N SER A 266 65.28 -21.12 -0.61
CA SER A 266 66.55 -21.09 -1.35
C SER A 266 67.53 -22.20 -0.89
N PRO A 267 68.57 -22.63 -1.67
CA PRO A 267 69.14 -22.18 -2.96
C PRO A 267 69.34 -23.39 -3.98
N PRO A 268 69.96 -23.35 -5.20
CA PRO A 268 71.10 -22.55 -5.72
C PRO A 268 70.92 -21.92 -7.13
N PRO A 269 71.87 -21.09 -7.63
CA PRO A 269 71.63 -20.13 -8.71
C PRO A 269 72.02 -20.64 -10.11
N PRO A 270 71.11 -20.54 -11.10
CA PRO A 270 71.51 -20.54 -12.51
C PRO A 270 70.66 -19.51 -13.33
N PRO A 271 70.69 -19.50 -14.68
CA PRO A 271 71.02 -18.37 -15.56
C PRO A 271 69.81 -17.52 -16.00
N LEU A 272 70.07 -16.44 -16.78
CA LEU A 272 69.11 -15.55 -17.48
C LEU A 272 67.85 -16.27 -18.02
N PRO A 273 66.65 -15.65 -18.12
CA PRO A 273 66.15 -15.19 -19.44
C PRO A 273 65.05 -14.06 -19.37
N PRO A 274 64.15 -13.84 -20.36
CA PRO A 274 64.04 -12.63 -21.20
C PRO A 274 62.77 -11.77 -20.94
N ALA A 275 62.62 -10.76 -21.80
CA ALA A 275 61.60 -9.71 -21.84
C ALA A 275 60.13 -10.13 -21.69
N LEU A 276 59.32 -9.22 -21.14
CA LEU A 276 57.94 -9.07 -21.58
C LEU A 276 57.70 -7.64 -22.08
N ALA A 277 57.46 -7.58 -23.38
CA ALA A 277 56.83 -6.50 -24.08
C ALA A 277 55.41 -6.23 -23.54
N ALA A 278 55.06 -4.96 -23.39
CA ALA A 278 53.73 -4.47 -23.70
C ALA A 278 53.81 -2.97 -24.03
N THR A 279 53.93 -2.72 -25.34
CA THR A 279 53.25 -1.65 -26.08
C THR A 279 53.35 -0.22 -25.52
N MET A 280 54.33 0.51 -26.01
CA MET A 280 54.30 1.97 -26.05
C MET A 280 54.32 2.38 -27.52
N ASP A 281 53.21 2.91 -28.02
CA ASP A 281 53.05 3.32 -29.42
C ASP A 281 53.91 4.57 -29.69
N VAL A 282 54.97 4.39 -30.47
CA VAL A 282 55.71 5.49 -31.09
C VAL A 282 54.89 5.94 -32.29
N PRO A 283 54.67 7.24 -32.54
CA PRO A 283 54.10 7.66 -33.82
C PRO A 283 55.09 7.31 -34.93
N PRO A 284 54.74 6.42 -35.88
CA PRO A 284 55.66 6.08 -36.95
C PRO A 284 55.92 7.27 -37.87
N LEU A 285 57.16 7.36 -38.33
CA LEU A 285 57.59 8.22 -39.40
C LEU A 285 57.32 7.53 -40.73
N THR A 286 56.78 8.27 -41.71
CA THR A 286 56.44 7.72 -43.02
C THR A 286 57.35 8.29 -44.12
N ILE A 287 57.97 7.42 -44.91
CA ILE A 287 58.74 7.76 -46.14
C ILE A 287 58.21 6.98 -47.34
N ARG A 288 58.23 7.60 -48.53
CA ARG A 288 57.88 6.94 -49.79
C ARG A 288 59.12 6.72 -50.65
N VAL A 289 59.34 5.48 -51.10
CA VAL A 289 60.42 5.14 -52.03
C VAL A 289 59.88 4.44 -53.28
N ASP A 290 60.61 4.58 -54.39
CA ASP A 290 60.22 4.01 -55.67
C ASP A 290 60.38 2.48 -55.69
N GLY A 291 59.54 1.81 -56.48
CA GLY A 291 59.52 0.35 -56.65
C GLY A 291 58.33 -0.36 -55.99
N THR A 292 58.47 -1.68 -55.79
CA THR A 292 57.43 -2.55 -55.21
C THR A 292 57.87 -3.17 -53.90
N VAL A 293 56.92 -3.58 -53.06
CA VAL A 293 57.22 -4.21 -51.76
C VAL A 293 58.04 -5.50 -51.93
N ALA A 294 57.85 -6.23 -53.03
CA ALA A 294 58.59 -7.47 -53.31
C ALA A 294 60.08 -7.25 -53.59
N THR A 295 60.45 -6.06 -54.08
CA THR A 295 61.83 -5.69 -54.43
C THR A 295 62.48 -4.76 -53.40
N PHE A 296 61.76 -4.44 -52.31
CA PHE A 296 62.24 -3.55 -51.27
C PHE A 296 63.34 -4.22 -50.42
N ASN A 297 64.50 -3.57 -50.32
CA ASN A 297 65.61 -4.05 -49.50
C ASN A 297 65.60 -3.36 -48.13
N SER A 298 64.97 -4.02 -47.15
CA SER A 298 64.84 -3.49 -45.79
C SER A 298 66.18 -3.26 -45.10
N THR A 299 67.22 -4.04 -45.41
CA THR A 299 68.55 -3.89 -44.83
C THR A 299 69.22 -2.60 -45.29
N LEU A 300 69.22 -2.33 -46.60
CA LEU A 300 69.78 -1.08 -47.13
C LEU A 300 68.97 0.14 -46.68
N PHE A 301 67.65 0.00 -46.57
CA PHE A 301 66.80 1.05 -46.02
C PHE A 301 67.19 1.40 -44.57
N LYS A 302 67.30 0.40 -43.69
CA LYS A 302 67.68 0.60 -42.29
C LYS A 302 69.07 1.21 -42.13
N ILE A 303 70.04 0.76 -42.92
CA ILE A 303 71.41 1.33 -42.91
C ILE A 303 71.39 2.80 -43.35
N GLY A 304 70.67 3.12 -44.43
CA GLY A 304 70.56 4.48 -44.95
C GLY A 304 69.93 5.45 -43.95
N VAL A 305 68.83 5.03 -43.31
CA VAL A 305 68.14 5.82 -42.28
C VAL A 305 69.03 6.01 -41.04
N ALA A 306 69.66 4.95 -40.53
CA ALA A 306 70.56 5.05 -39.38
C ALA A 306 71.73 6.00 -39.64
N THR A 307 72.30 5.94 -40.86
CA THR A 307 73.38 6.83 -41.30
C THR A 307 72.92 8.30 -41.34
N ALA A 308 71.70 8.56 -41.83
CA ALA A 308 71.14 9.91 -41.89
C ALA A 308 70.80 10.49 -40.51
N VAL A 309 70.42 9.65 -39.54
CA VAL A 309 70.15 10.07 -38.15
C VAL A 309 71.43 10.44 -37.38
N GLY A 310 72.53 9.72 -37.64
CA GLY A 310 73.84 9.97 -37.05
C GLY A 310 73.93 9.59 -35.55
N ASN A 311 74.92 10.16 -34.84
CA ASN A 311 75.13 9.96 -33.38
C ASN A 311 75.27 8.51 -32.91
N GLY A 312 75.85 7.64 -33.75
CA GLY A 312 76.07 6.23 -33.39
C GLY A 312 74.85 5.33 -33.59
N ALA A 313 73.76 5.84 -34.19
CA ALA A 313 72.60 5.04 -34.56
C ALA A 313 73.00 3.90 -35.51
N THR A 314 72.46 2.71 -35.27
CA THR A 314 72.74 1.50 -36.07
C THR A 314 71.50 1.03 -36.83
N ALA A 315 71.71 0.23 -37.88
CA ALA A 315 70.61 -0.29 -38.70
C ALA A 315 69.61 -1.15 -37.89
N ASP A 316 70.07 -1.80 -36.82
CA ASP A 316 69.22 -2.64 -35.96
C ASP A 316 68.27 -1.81 -35.10
N GLU A 317 68.58 -0.54 -34.86
CA GLU A 317 67.74 0.40 -34.11
C GLU A 317 66.64 1.04 -34.98
N VAL A 318 66.67 0.84 -36.30
CA VAL A 318 65.61 1.29 -37.21
C VAL A 318 64.56 0.18 -37.34
N MET A 319 63.37 0.43 -36.82
CA MET A 319 62.26 -0.52 -36.76
C MET A 319 61.20 -0.17 -37.78
N ILE A 320 61.02 -1.02 -38.79
CA ILE A 320 59.97 -0.87 -39.80
C ILE A 320 58.69 -1.52 -39.26
N GLU A 321 57.64 -0.73 -39.12
CA GLU A 321 56.35 -1.18 -38.62
C GLU A 321 55.45 -1.71 -39.73
N SER A 322 55.39 -1.02 -40.87
CA SER A 322 54.56 -1.45 -41.99
C SER A 322 55.11 -1.04 -43.36
N LEU A 323 54.76 -1.83 -44.37
CA LEU A 323 55.07 -1.60 -45.78
C LEU A 323 53.79 -1.70 -46.61
N ARG A 324 53.44 -0.66 -47.36
CA ARG A 324 52.24 -0.62 -48.21
C ARG A 324 52.59 -0.48 -49.70
N SER A 325 51.76 -1.04 -50.58
CA SER A 325 51.97 -1.07 -52.04
C SER A 325 51.46 0.19 -52.75
N GLY A 326 52.21 0.70 -53.73
CA GLY A 326 51.82 1.84 -54.59
C GLY A 326 52.83 3.00 -54.60
N SER A 327 54.11 2.72 -54.94
CA SER A 327 55.30 3.31 -54.31
C SER A 327 55.42 2.81 -52.88
N VAL A 328 56.56 2.24 -52.51
CA VAL A 328 56.70 1.59 -51.20
C VAL A 328 56.64 2.67 -50.13
N VAL A 329 55.52 2.69 -49.38
CA VAL A 329 55.34 3.55 -48.22
C VAL A 329 55.82 2.76 -47.01
N VAL A 330 56.85 3.28 -46.34
CA VAL A 330 57.49 2.66 -45.18
C VAL A 330 57.14 3.47 -43.95
N ASP A 331 56.44 2.84 -43.01
CA ASP A 331 56.24 3.38 -41.66
C ASP A 331 57.30 2.77 -40.74
N PHE A 332 58.06 3.60 -40.04
CA PHE A 332 59.15 3.15 -39.20
C PHE A 332 59.42 4.14 -38.06
N TYR A 333 60.19 3.72 -37.07
CA TYR A 333 60.80 4.59 -36.07
C TYR A 333 62.26 4.19 -35.85
N VAL A 334 63.04 5.07 -35.23
CA VAL A 334 64.42 4.77 -34.82
C VAL A 334 64.43 4.76 -33.29
N ALA A 335 65.03 3.76 -32.67
CA ALA A 335 65.06 3.58 -31.21
C ALA A 335 66.49 3.62 -30.70
N THR A 336 67.05 4.83 -30.52
CA THR A 336 68.40 5.00 -29.98
C THR A 336 68.37 5.10 -28.45
N PRO A 337 69.44 4.70 -27.73
CA PRO A 337 69.53 4.83 -26.27
C PRO A 337 69.39 6.27 -25.77
N ALA A 338 69.71 7.27 -26.62
CA ALA A 338 69.55 8.69 -26.31
C ALA A 338 68.09 9.13 -26.21
N MET A 339 67.15 8.39 -26.82
CA MET A 339 65.71 8.67 -26.74
C MET A 339 65.09 8.31 -25.38
N PHE A 340 65.83 7.57 -24.55
CA PHE A 340 65.39 7.15 -23.22
C PHE A 340 66.47 7.38 -22.16
N PRO A 341 66.73 8.64 -21.76
CA PRO A 341 67.61 8.91 -20.64
C PRO A 341 66.99 8.32 -19.37
N VAL A 342 67.69 7.38 -18.74
CA VAL A 342 67.26 6.73 -17.49
C VAL A 342 67.04 7.72 -16.34
N ALA A 343 67.54 8.95 -16.47
CA ALA A 343 67.40 10.04 -15.50
C ALA A 343 66.02 10.72 -15.48
N LEU A 344 65.16 10.53 -16.49
CA LEU A 344 63.86 11.24 -16.61
C LEU A 344 62.61 10.34 -16.45
N GLY A 345 62.77 9.11 -15.95
CA GLY A 345 61.61 8.31 -15.53
C GLY A 345 60.75 7.76 -16.68
N GLY A 346 61.35 7.47 -17.85
CA GLY A 346 60.74 6.59 -18.86
C GLY A 346 59.74 7.22 -19.84
N GLY A 347 59.68 8.54 -19.97
CA GLY A 347 58.99 9.23 -21.08
C GLY A 347 59.93 9.60 -22.24
N TRP A 348 59.39 9.74 -23.47
CA TRP A 348 60.13 10.12 -24.68
C TRP A 348 60.79 11.50 -24.56
N ASP A 349 62.02 11.66 -25.08
CA ASP A 349 62.61 12.97 -25.35
C ASP A 349 62.12 13.50 -26.71
N VAL A 350 61.10 14.37 -26.68
CA VAL A 350 60.48 14.95 -27.89
C VAL A 350 61.49 15.75 -28.72
N ALA A 351 62.47 16.40 -28.08
CA ALA A 351 63.49 17.18 -28.78
C ALA A 351 64.43 16.28 -29.61
N GLU A 352 64.70 15.06 -29.13
CA GLU A 352 65.50 14.08 -29.87
C GLU A 352 64.72 13.49 -31.06
N VAL A 353 63.40 13.25 -30.92
CA VAL A 353 62.55 12.84 -32.05
C VAL A 353 62.51 13.91 -33.14
N GLU A 354 62.29 15.17 -32.77
CA GLU A 354 62.29 16.30 -33.72
C GLU A 354 63.65 16.48 -34.41
N ARG A 355 64.77 16.25 -33.70
CA ARG A 355 66.12 16.27 -34.28
C ARG A 355 66.30 15.17 -35.34
N GLN A 356 65.81 13.96 -35.06
CA GLN A 356 65.92 12.83 -35.99
C GLN A 356 65.13 13.09 -37.29
N ILE A 357 63.92 13.64 -37.17
CA ILE A 357 63.09 14.04 -38.32
C ILE A 357 63.85 15.07 -39.17
N ALA A 358 64.36 16.14 -38.56
CA ALA A 358 65.08 17.18 -39.27
C ALA A 358 66.35 16.66 -39.98
N SER A 359 67.05 15.69 -39.38
CA SER A 359 68.26 15.08 -39.97
C SER A 359 67.92 14.23 -41.20
N ILE A 360 66.85 13.44 -41.13
CA ILE A 360 66.39 12.61 -42.25
C ILE A 360 65.86 13.51 -43.38
N ASP A 361 65.08 14.54 -43.06
CA ASP A 361 64.58 15.51 -44.04
C ASP A 361 65.73 16.25 -44.75
N ALA A 362 66.77 16.66 -44.02
CA ALA A 362 67.96 17.25 -44.62
C ALA A 362 68.68 16.28 -45.58
N ALA A 363 68.75 14.99 -45.22
CA ALA A 363 69.37 13.97 -46.07
C ALA A 363 68.55 13.67 -47.33
N ILE A 364 67.21 13.76 -47.27
CA ILE A 364 66.31 13.64 -48.42
C ILE A 364 66.47 14.85 -49.34
N ALA A 365 66.37 16.07 -48.79
CA ALA A 365 66.49 17.31 -49.55
C ALA A 365 67.87 17.47 -50.22
N GLY A 366 68.93 16.97 -49.56
CA GLY A 366 70.29 16.93 -50.09
C GLY A 366 70.58 15.80 -51.08
N GLY A 367 69.63 14.87 -51.31
CA GLY A 367 69.82 13.70 -52.17
C GLY A 367 70.86 12.69 -51.65
N THR A 368 71.22 12.78 -50.37
CA THR A 368 72.27 11.96 -49.74
C THR A 368 71.70 10.73 -49.01
N LEU A 369 70.39 10.66 -48.79
CA LEU A 369 69.75 9.51 -48.14
C LEU A 369 69.85 8.26 -49.04
N SER A 370 70.73 7.33 -48.66
CA SER A 370 71.03 6.13 -49.44
C SER A 370 70.31 4.91 -48.88
N VAL A 371 69.09 4.66 -49.35
CA VAL A 371 68.20 3.58 -48.85
C VAL A 371 67.99 2.42 -49.84
N GLY A 372 68.83 2.35 -50.88
CA GLY A 372 68.78 1.27 -51.89
C GLY A 372 67.68 1.43 -52.96
N ALA A 373 66.91 2.52 -52.91
CA ALA A 373 65.90 2.92 -53.90
C ALA A 373 65.81 4.46 -53.96
N THR A 374 65.23 4.99 -55.03
CA THR A 374 64.99 6.45 -55.16
C THR A 374 63.93 6.90 -54.16
N VAL A 375 64.22 7.93 -53.38
CA VAL A 375 63.24 8.52 -52.44
C VAL A 375 62.28 9.41 -53.21
N LEU A 376 60.98 9.19 -53.04
CA LEU A 376 59.91 9.90 -53.74
C LEU A 376 59.19 10.94 -52.85
N SER A 377 59.37 10.89 -51.53
CA SER A 377 58.83 11.87 -50.59
C SER A 377 59.66 13.15 -50.54
N SER A 378 59.00 14.31 -50.39
CA SER A 378 59.67 15.61 -50.22
C SER A 378 60.06 15.93 -48.77
N ALA A 379 59.47 15.23 -47.79
CA ALA A 379 59.76 15.28 -46.35
C ALA A 379 59.17 14.05 -45.64
N VAL A 380 59.54 13.82 -44.39
CA VAL A 380 59.00 12.80 -43.49
C VAL A 380 57.71 13.31 -42.85
N GLU A 381 56.63 12.53 -42.91
CA GLU A 381 55.36 12.88 -42.28
C GLU A 381 55.18 12.10 -40.96
N SER A 382 54.91 12.79 -39.85
CA SER A 382 54.54 12.16 -38.56
C SER A 382 53.02 12.14 -38.42
N SER A 383 52.42 10.96 -38.34
CA SER A 383 50.95 10.81 -38.26
C SER A 383 50.47 10.72 -36.81
N CYS A 384 49.70 11.71 -36.33
CA CYS A 384 48.86 11.54 -35.13
C CYS A 384 47.43 11.12 -35.55
N PRO A 385 46.80 10.14 -34.88
CA PRO A 385 45.40 9.80 -35.16
C PRO A 385 44.45 10.94 -34.75
N ALA A 386 43.26 10.98 -35.38
CA ALA A 386 42.23 11.98 -35.08
C ALA A 386 41.74 11.85 -33.62
N GLY A 387 41.97 12.90 -32.82
CA GLY A 387 41.46 13.01 -31.44
C GLY A 387 42.50 13.27 -30.35
N THR A 388 43.80 13.32 -30.66
CA THR A 388 44.86 13.63 -29.67
C THR A 388 45.63 14.91 -30.03
N PHE A 389 46.06 15.66 -29.02
CA PHE A 389 46.91 16.84 -29.12
C PHE A 389 48.12 16.70 -28.19
N VAL A 390 49.25 17.35 -28.52
CA VAL A 390 50.38 17.57 -27.62
C VAL A 390 50.34 19.02 -27.14
N ALA A 391 50.16 19.22 -25.83
CA ALA A 391 50.54 20.42 -25.07
C ALA A 391 50.43 20.10 -23.56
N LYS A 392 51.34 20.52 -22.69
CA LYS A 392 52.33 21.61 -22.81
C LYS A 392 53.77 21.14 -22.92
#